data_AF-A0A8J7I6M7-F1
#
_entry.id   AF-A0A8J7I6M7-F1
#
_cell.length_a   1.000
_cell.length_b   1.000
_cell.length_c   1.000
_cell.angle_alpha   90.00
_cell.angle_beta   90.00
_cell.angle_gamma   90.00
#
_symmetry.space_group_name_H-M   'P 1'
#
loop_
_entity.id
_entity.type
_entity.pdbx_description
1 polymer ?
#
loop_
_entity_poly.entity_id
_entity_poly.type
_entity_poly.pdbx_seq_one_letter_code
_entity_poly.pdbx_strand_id
1 'polypeptide(L)'
;MTGFQNEQYLESLKQARNTWLDKLAYFQEQLSFTSSAATTFELRQRIKECRQQHEIITKDIESWQKDSQQIERITKDINFFQEHSNQKTLEQNKLEIFDYLCQQVNDIPIVDRPIEIFSQSQKTEPIVSTDWQVKMQFWMLKLEQNTYKQGEISTIAVDDVIQMLLSPNFSPREARALSSFAMQCLVMDVNWKEDTVIFAINKAIDNINDFDGFNNNLNTSIDKAFYAVMQSRFGSFLQKKLLEKYIQARDIRRNHIGCIFLNTKIINSQVVDASNATQILIPLLEKLSVFCSIEERVDSALSLVNIFFRAQIQNNDVKIGFLSNILLREVIKVLLTAIEQETTSNYGLSTAAIWATVWLTNAKTSHSYTAYTFSERELDVFRRVVVNEKHDIFARSNAALILSICNSKATIFFQADWIYQWAVVADGAKPQRDLPKVACIDHSKEIDVIKRLIFTNLPSKVKRNTAVALGRLGFFIPEMVDSLLEIFKDETYLWEQRDEALVYLVFISNSKVISELIRGANQPENNTDKYGLRDRCFLALIGMGNVAVLKYQLDQLERTYISGYAYALAGVASPLGRQVLKSMINHQNKEIRNVVIDALRKFKK
;
A
#
# COMPACT_ATOMS: atom_id res chain seq x y z
N MET A 1 -6.32 -21.18 -25.80
CA MET A 1 -6.60 -19.95 -26.56
C MET A 1 -5.98 -20.10 -27.93
N THR A 2 -6.75 -19.91 -29.00
CA THR A 2 -6.28 -20.06 -30.38
C THR A 2 -5.60 -18.77 -30.85
N GLY A 3 -4.57 -18.86 -31.71
CA GLY A 3 -3.73 -17.72 -32.13
C GLY A 3 -4.49 -16.50 -32.70
N PHE A 4 -5.74 -16.68 -33.14
CA PHE A 4 -6.59 -15.62 -33.68
C PHE A 4 -7.13 -14.63 -32.62
N GLN A 5 -7.35 -15.08 -31.38
CA GLN A 5 -7.81 -14.21 -30.29
C GLN A 5 -6.68 -13.30 -29.75
N ASN A 6 -5.44 -13.72 -29.96
CA ASN A 6 -4.24 -13.05 -29.47
C ASN A 6 -3.88 -11.81 -30.31
N GLU A 7 -4.04 -11.88 -31.64
CA GLU A 7 -3.77 -10.74 -32.53
C GLU A 7 -4.77 -9.58 -32.35
N GLN A 8 -6.06 -9.89 -32.12
CA GLN A 8 -7.09 -8.88 -31.89
C GLN A 8 -6.85 -8.08 -30.61
N TYR A 9 -6.35 -8.72 -29.55
CA TYR A 9 -6.02 -8.05 -28.29
C TYR A 9 -4.85 -7.08 -28.44
N LEU A 10 -3.77 -7.51 -29.12
CA LEU A 10 -2.61 -6.67 -29.39
C LEU A 10 -2.99 -5.41 -30.19
N GLU A 11 -3.88 -5.54 -31.17
CA GLU A 11 -4.32 -4.42 -31.98
C GLU A 11 -5.17 -3.42 -31.18
N SER A 12 -5.99 -3.90 -30.25
CA SER A 12 -6.75 -3.05 -29.33
C SER A 12 -5.85 -2.21 -28.40
N LEU A 13 -4.75 -2.78 -27.92
CA LEU A 13 -3.77 -2.08 -27.08
C LEU A 13 -3.03 -0.99 -27.86
N LYS A 14 -2.64 -1.26 -29.12
CA LYS A 14 -2.01 -0.25 -29.98
C LYS A 14 -2.95 0.93 -30.25
N GLN A 15 -4.24 0.67 -30.47
CA GLN A 15 -5.24 1.71 -30.67
C GLN A 15 -5.41 2.59 -29.42
N ALA A 16 -5.49 1.98 -28.24
CA ALA A 16 -5.58 2.70 -26.98
C ALA A 16 -4.35 3.58 -26.71
N ARG A 17 -3.13 3.10 -27.03
CA ARG A 17 -1.88 3.87 -26.91
C ARG A 17 -1.94 5.17 -27.72
N ASN A 18 -2.41 5.09 -28.98
CA ASN A 18 -2.49 6.24 -29.86
C ASN A 18 -3.49 7.29 -29.33
N THR A 19 -4.64 6.86 -28.81
CA THR A 19 -5.63 7.78 -28.21
C THR A 19 -5.07 8.58 -27.03
N TRP A 20 -4.20 7.99 -26.21
CA TRP A 20 -3.56 8.70 -25.09
C TRP A 20 -2.46 9.68 -25.54
N LEU A 21 -1.75 9.38 -26.64
CA LEU A 21 -0.81 10.33 -27.25
C LEU A 21 -1.51 11.59 -27.76
N ASP A 22 -2.65 11.44 -28.41
CA ASP A 22 -3.42 12.58 -28.94
C ASP A 22 -3.91 13.51 -27.81
N LYS A 23 -4.40 12.94 -26.70
CA LYS A 23 -4.80 13.72 -25.51
C LYS A 23 -3.62 14.47 -24.88
N LEU A 24 -2.45 13.84 -24.86
CA LEU A 24 -1.25 14.44 -24.30
C LEU A 24 -0.81 15.67 -25.10
N ALA A 25 -0.83 15.59 -26.44
CA ALA A 25 -0.53 16.72 -27.31
C ALA A 25 -1.48 17.90 -27.06
N TYR A 26 -2.79 17.62 -26.95
CA TYR A 26 -3.82 18.63 -26.67
C TYR A 26 -3.59 19.40 -25.37
N PHE A 27 -3.28 18.71 -24.26
CA PHE A 27 -3.05 19.39 -22.98
C PHE A 27 -1.72 20.16 -22.94
N GLN A 28 -0.69 19.69 -23.64
CA GLN A 28 0.58 20.42 -23.77
C GLN A 28 0.41 21.73 -24.54
N GLU A 29 -0.40 21.73 -25.59
CA GLU A 29 -0.77 22.94 -26.31
C GLU A 29 -1.46 23.94 -25.38
N GLN A 30 -2.47 23.52 -24.61
CA GLN A 30 -3.15 24.42 -23.66
C GLN A 30 -2.24 25.00 -22.58
N LEU A 31 -1.27 24.22 -22.09
CA LEU A 31 -0.31 24.70 -21.09
C LEU A 31 0.55 25.86 -21.62
N SER A 32 0.82 25.91 -22.93
CA SER A 32 1.62 26.99 -23.53
C SER A 32 0.90 28.34 -23.58
N PHE A 33 -0.42 28.37 -23.38
CA PHE A 33 -1.26 29.57 -23.49
C PHE A 33 -1.72 30.14 -22.13
N THR A 34 -1.39 29.50 -20.98
CA THR A 34 -1.88 29.95 -19.66
C THR A 34 -0.83 30.76 -18.87
N SER A 35 -1.29 31.80 -18.17
CA SER A 35 -0.46 32.67 -17.29
C SER A 35 -0.82 32.56 -15.81
N SER A 36 -1.78 31.70 -15.44
CA SER A 36 -2.26 31.52 -14.06
C SER A 36 -1.54 30.35 -13.39
N ALA A 37 -1.01 30.56 -12.17
CA ALA A 37 -0.35 29.50 -11.39
C ALA A 37 -1.31 28.33 -11.07
N ALA A 38 -2.58 28.62 -10.78
CA ALA A 38 -3.61 27.61 -10.50
C ALA A 38 -3.96 26.78 -11.74
N THR A 39 -4.15 27.41 -12.90
CA THR A 39 -4.45 26.73 -14.17
C THR A 39 -3.24 25.96 -14.70
N THR A 40 -2.04 26.50 -14.49
CA THR A 40 -0.77 25.82 -14.77
C THR A 40 -0.66 24.54 -13.93
N PHE A 41 -1.05 24.58 -12.66
CA PHE A 41 -1.07 23.40 -11.80
C PHE A 41 -2.05 22.32 -12.32
N GLU A 42 -3.29 22.68 -12.68
CA GLU A 42 -4.29 21.73 -13.18
C GLU A 42 -3.89 21.07 -14.50
N LEU A 43 -3.43 21.84 -15.49
CA LEU A 43 -2.98 21.31 -16.78
C LEU A 43 -1.76 20.39 -16.63
N ARG A 44 -0.84 20.71 -15.71
CA ARG A 44 0.28 19.82 -15.37
C ARG A 44 -0.18 18.49 -14.80
N GLN A 45 -1.27 18.44 -14.01
CA GLN A 45 -1.84 17.17 -13.53
C GLN A 45 -2.43 16.33 -14.67
N ARG A 46 -3.19 16.93 -15.59
CA ARG A 46 -3.81 16.20 -16.71
C ARG A 46 -2.79 15.64 -17.71
N ILE A 47 -1.75 16.41 -18.04
CA ILE A 47 -0.62 15.94 -18.89
C ILE A 47 0.04 14.72 -18.24
N LYS A 48 0.21 14.77 -16.93
CA LYS A 48 0.85 13.73 -16.14
C LYS A 48 0.02 12.43 -16.11
N GLU A 49 -1.30 12.51 -15.98
CA GLU A 49 -2.18 11.34 -16.09
C GLU A 49 -2.08 10.69 -17.47
N CYS A 50 -2.08 11.48 -18.54
CA CYS A 50 -1.97 10.95 -19.91
C CYS A 50 -0.63 10.25 -20.15
N ARG A 51 0.49 10.80 -19.65
CA ARG A 51 1.81 10.13 -19.73
C ARG A 51 1.81 8.77 -19.05
N GLN A 52 1.19 8.68 -17.87
CA GLN A 52 1.16 7.45 -17.10
C GLN A 52 0.38 6.34 -17.83
N GLN A 53 -0.78 6.67 -18.40
CA GLN A 53 -1.56 5.70 -19.17
C GLN A 53 -0.85 5.25 -20.45
N HIS A 54 -0.17 6.17 -21.14
CA HIS A 54 0.64 5.82 -22.31
C HIS A 54 1.78 4.84 -21.97
N GLU A 55 2.48 5.07 -20.86
CA GLU A 55 3.60 4.22 -20.44
C GLU A 55 3.14 2.81 -20.04
N ILE A 56 2.01 2.68 -19.33
CA ILE A 56 1.42 1.39 -18.95
C ILE A 56 1.13 0.55 -20.20
N ILE A 57 0.37 1.11 -21.15
CA ILE A 57 -0.02 0.39 -22.37
C ILE A 57 1.20 0.02 -23.22
N THR A 58 2.24 0.86 -23.23
CA THR A 58 3.49 0.57 -23.95
C THR A 58 4.22 -0.64 -23.35
N LYS A 59 4.31 -0.71 -22.01
CA LYS A 59 4.91 -1.87 -21.32
C LYS A 59 4.10 -3.15 -21.53
N ASP A 60 2.77 -3.05 -21.55
CA ASP A 60 1.91 -4.20 -21.82
C ASP A 60 2.15 -4.77 -23.23
N ILE A 61 2.30 -3.90 -24.24
CA ILE A 61 2.64 -4.31 -25.62
C ILE A 61 4.01 -5.00 -25.67
N GLU A 62 5.03 -4.42 -25.04
CA GLU A 62 6.40 -4.98 -25.04
C GLU A 62 6.47 -6.34 -24.33
N SER A 63 5.79 -6.48 -23.18
CA SER A 63 5.68 -7.74 -22.46
C SER A 63 5.05 -8.81 -23.34
N TRP A 64 3.94 -8.48 -24.00
CA TRP A 64 3.19 -9.42 -24.82
C TRP A 64 3.98 -9.89 -26.05
N GLN A 65 4.75 -9.00 -26.68
CA GLN A 65 5.63 -9.35 -27.80
C GLN A 65 6.77 -10.29 -27.38
N LYS A 66 7.32 -10.07 -26.18
CA LYS A 66 8.37 -10.94 -25.62
C LYS A 66 7.82 -12.34 -25.32
N ASP A 67 6.64 -12.42 -24.71
CA ASP A 67 5.97 -13.68 -24.40
C ASP A 67 5.62 -14.47 -25.68
N SER A 68 5.21 -13.80 -26.75
CA SER A 68 4.90 -14.42 -28.04
C SER A 68 6.13 -15.07 -28.72
N GLN A 69 7.25 -14.34 -28.79
CA GLN A 69 8.51 -14.88 -29.33
C GLN A 69 9.05 -16.06 -28.52
N GLN A 70 8.82 -16.03 -27.20
CA GLN A 70 9.20 -17.07 -26.27
C GLN A 70 8.39 -18.36 -26.50
N ILE A 71 7.07 -18.23 -26.65
CA ILE A 71 6.17 -19.35 -26.99
C ILE A 71 6.57 -20.00 -28.32
N GLU A 72 6.99 -19.22 -29.32
CA GLU A 72 7.40 -19.76 -30.63
C GLU A 72 8.70 -20.58 -30.56
N ARG A 73 9.69 -20.12 -29.77
CA ARG A 73 10.92 -20.89 -29.51
C ARG A 73 10.65 -22.17 -28.75
N ILE A 74 9.82 -22.10 -27.70
CA ILE A 74 9.44 -23.27 -26.90
C ILE A 74 8.67 -24.29 -27.74
N THR A 75 7.81 -23.83 -28.66
CA THR A 75 7.09 -24.71 -29.61
C THR A 75 8.07 -25.49 -30.50
N LYS A 76 9.16 -24.85 -30.96
CA LYS A 76 10.21 -25.52 -31.75
C LYS A 76 11.00 -26.55 -30.93
N ASP A 77 11.36 -26.21 -29.69
CA ASP A 77 12.04 -27.13 -28.77
C ASP A 77 11.16 -28.35 -28.47
N ILE A 78 9.87 -28.13 -28.15
CA ILE A 78 8.91 -29.21 -27.87
C ILE A 78 8.74 -30.15 -29.06
N ASN A 79 8.65 -29.61 -30.28
CA ASN A 79 8.52 -30.43 -31.50
C ASN A 79 9.78 -31.27 -31.77
N PHE A 80 10.97 -30.72 -31.51
CA PHE A 80 12.24 -31.45 -31.64
C PHE A 80 12.31 -32.66 -30.68
N PHE A 81 11.88 -32.50 -29.42
CA PHE A 81 11.88 -33.61 -28.46
C PHE A 81 10.79 -34.66 -28.72
N GLN A 82 9.66 -34.28 -29.32
CA GLN A 82 8.61 -35.23 -29.72
C GLN A 82 9.08 -36.22 -30.80
N GLU A 83 9.92 -35.79 -31.74
CA GLU A 83 10.43 -36.64 -32.82
C GLU A 83 11.37 -37.76 -32.32
N HIS A 84 12.00 -37.58 -31.15
CA HIS A 84 12.98 -38.51 -30.59
C HIS A 84 12.44 -39.50 -29.54
N SER A 85 11.16 -39.38 -29.14
CA SER A 85 10.52 -40.19 -28.08
C SER A 85 9.87 -41.50 -28.56
N ASN A 86 10.00 -41.88 -29.84
CA ASN A 86 9.19 -42.96 -30.41
C ASN A 86 9.77 -44.37 -30.15
N GLN A 87 8.94 -45.23 -29.54
CA GLN A 87 9.03 -46.70 -29.36
C GLN A 87 9.49 -47.29 -28.00
N LYS A 88 8.87 -46.90 -26.88
CA LYS A 88 8.99 -47.61 -25.59
C LYS A 88 7.63 -47.79 -24.88
N THR A 89 7.56 -48.75 -23.96
CA THR A 89 6.36 -49.06 -23.16
C THR A 89 5.94 -47.86 -22.30
N LEU A 90 4.64 -47.74 -22.00
CA LEU A 90 4.04 -46.58 -21.32
C LEU A 90 4.73 -46.21 -20.00
N GLU A 91 5.02 -47.20 -19.15
CA GLU A 91 5.70 -47.00 -17.88
C GLU A 91 7.16 -46.53 -18.04
N GLN A 92 7.85 -47.01 -19.07
CA GLN A 92 9.21 -46.57 -19.37
C GLN A 92 9.23 -45.11 -19.85
N ASN A 93 8.24 -44.69 -20.64
CA ASN A 93 8.08 -43.30 -21.05
C ASN A 93 7.76 -42.38 -19.85
N LYS A 94 6.95 -42.84 -18.89
CA LYS A 94 6.65 -42.07 -17.67
C LYS A 94 7.88 -41.90 -16.79
N LEU A 95 8.64 -42.97 -16.58
CA LEU A 95 9.88 -42.93 -15.80
C LEU A 95 10.90 -42.00 -16.45
N GLU A 96 11.07 -42.04 -17.78
CA GLU A 96 11.96 -41.14 -18.51
C GLU A 96 11.53 -39.67 -18.42
N ILE A 97 10.23 -39.38 -18.53
CA ILE A 97 9.69 -38.03 -18.32
C ILE A 97 9.93 -37.56 -16.89
N PHE A 98 9.67 -38.42 -15.90
CA PHE A 98 9.87 -38.08 -14.49
C PHE A 98 11.33 -37.88 -14.14
N ASP A 99 12.23 -38.76 -14.58
CA ASP A 99 13.69 -38.62 -14.40
C ASP A 99 14.20 -37.33 -15.05
N TYR A 100 13.71 -37.00 -16.25
CA TYR A 100 14.00 -35.72 -16.89
C TYR A 100 13.53 -34.55 -16.02
N LEU A 101 12.28 -34.57 -15.53
CA LEU A 101 11.76 -33.53 -14.63
C LEU A 101 12.60 -33.42 -13.35
N CYS A 102 13.01 -34.55 -12.76
CA CYS A 102 13.89 -34.59 -11.59
C CYS A 102 15.25 -33.94 -11.87
N GLN A 103 15.84 -34.20 -13.03
CA GLN A 103 17.10 -33.55 -13.44
C GLN A 103 16.93 -32.03 -13.59
N GLN A 104 15.81 -31.57 -14.16
CA GLN A 104 15.53 -30.15 -14.35
C GLN A 104 15.32 -29.38 -13.04
N VAL A 105 14.89 -30.05 -11.97
CA VAL A 105 14.68 -29.44 -10.65
C VAL A 105 16.00 -29.15 -9.91
N ASN A 106 17.11 -29.78 -10.29
CA ASN A 106 18.40 -29.52 -9.66
C ASN A 106 19.06 -28.20 -10.11
N ASP A 107 18.58 -27.60 -11.20
CA ASP A 107 19.18 -26.41 -11.81
C ASP A 107 18.08 -25.39 -12.19
N ILE A 108 17.24 -25.02 -11.23
CA ILE A 108 16.06 -24.17 -11.47
C ILE A 108 16.50 -22.73 -11.76
N PRO A 109 16.22 -22.19 -12.96
CA PRO A 109 16.56 -20.81 -13.29
C PRO A 109 15.60 -19.84 -12.60
N ILE A 110 16.08 -19.17 -11.54
CA ILE A 110 15.34 -18.12 -10.85
C ILE A 110 15.81 -16.75 -11.32
N VAL A 111 14.85 -15.92 -11.71
CA VAL A 111 15.07 -14.55 -12.19
C VAL A 111 14.31 -13.56 -11.32
N ASP A 112 14.84 -12.35 -11.23
CA ASP A 112 14.20 -11.27 -10.49
C ASP A 112 13.25 -10.50 -11.41
N ARG A 113 11.96 -10.50 -11.06
CA ARG A 113 10.91 -9.76 -11.77
C ARG A 113 10.65 -8.44 -11.04
N PRO A 114 10.68 -7.28 -11.71
CA PRO A 114 10.22 -6.03 -11.12
C PRO A 114 8.75 -6.14 -10.66
N ILE A 115 8.46 -5.64 -9.47
CA ILE A 115 7.10 -5.50 -8.97
C ILE A 115 6.70 -4.03 -8.96
N GLU A 116 5.43 -3.77 -9.24
CA GLU A 116 4.90 -2.41 -9.18
C GLU A 116 4.77 -1.99 -7.72
N ILE A 117 5.47 -0.93 -7.37
CA ILE A 117 5.29 -0.23 -6.11
C ILE A 117 5.09 1.22 -6.48
N PHE A 118 4.24 1.93 -5.75
CA PHE A 118 3.99 3.36 -5.97
C PHE A 118 5.26 4.24 -5.90
N SER A 119 6.41 3.69 -5.47
CA SER A 119 7.71 4.39 -5.35
C SER A 119 8.61 4.25 -6.59
N GLN A 120 9.49 5.22 -6.80
CA GLN A 120 10.58 5.18 -7.80
C GLN A 120 11.65 4.10 -7.54
N SER A 121 11.66 3.45 -6.37
CA SER A 121 12.58 2.34 -6.11
C SER A 121 12.08 1.03 -6.76
N GLN A 122 12.82 0.52 -7.74
CA GLN A 122 12.55 -0.79 -8.33
C GLN A 122 12.80 -1.87 -7.27
N LYS A 123 11.72 -2.46 -6.75
CA LYS A 123 11.80 -3.73 -6.02
C LYS A 123 11.56 -4.87 -6.98
N THR A 124 12.14 -6.01 -6.67
CA THR A 124 11.98 -7.23 -7.44
C THR A 124 11.48 -8.36 -6.55
N GLU A 125 10.90 -9.37 -7.18
CA GLU A 125 10.60 -10.65 -6.56
C GLU A 125 11.27 -11.80 -7.32
N PRO A 126 11.59 -12.91 -6.64
CA PRO A 126 12.10 -14.09 -7.32
C PRO A 126 10.95 -14.84 -8.00
N ILE A 127 11.15 -15.19 -9.27
CA ILE A 127 10.26 -16.06 -10.04
C ILE A 127 11.06 -17.14 -10.75
N VAL A 128 10.44 -18.28 -10.99
CA VAL A 128 10.96 -19.27 -11.93
C VAL A 128 10.94 -18.67 -13.33
N SER A 129 11.98 -18.83 -14.14
CA SER A 129 12.01 -18.25 -15.49
C SER A 129 10.86 -18.78 -16.37
N THR A 130 10.25 -17.90 -17.17
CA THR A 130 9.09 -18.25 -18.01
C THR A 130 9.37 -19.42 -18.96
N ASP A 131 10.58 -19.50 -19.53
CA ASP A 131 10.99 -20.62 -20.41
C ASP A 131 10.88 -21.95 -19.69
N TRP A 132 11.37 -21.99 -18.46
CA TRP A 132 11.38 -23.20 -17.65
C TRP A 132 9.97 -23.56 -17.18
N GLN A 133 9.15 -22.56 -16.80
CA GLN A 133 7.76 -22.78 -16.40
C GLN A 133 6.95 -23.48 -17.50
N VAL A 134 7.01 -22.97 -18.74
CA VAL A 134 6.26 -23.54 -19.87
C VAL A 134 6.74 -24.95 -20.20
N LYS A 135 8.06 -25.18 -20.21
CA LYS A 135 8.64 -26.53 -20.43
C LYS A 135 8.14 -27.52 -19.39
N MET A 136 8.15 -27.15 -18.11
CA MET A 136 7.67 -28.02 -17.03
C MET A 136 6.18 -28.32 -17.14
N GLN A 137 5.35 -27.30 -17.37
CA GLN A 137 3.91 -27.47 -17.54
C GLN A 137 3.57 -28.41 -18.72
N PHE A 138 4.30 -28.28 -19.84
CA PHE A 138 4.14 -29.18 -20.98
C PHE A 138 4.41 -30.64 -20.60
N TRP A 139 5.54 -30.91 -19.94
CA TRP A 139 5.91 -32.27 -19.54
C TRP A 139 4.98 -32.85 -18.48
N MET A 140 4.49 -32.02 -17.56
CA MET A 140 3.46 -32.40 -16.59
C MET A 140 2.15 -32.82 -17.28
N LEU A 141 1.68 -32.08 -18.30
CA LEU A 141 0.52 -32.48 -19.09
C LEU A 141 0.74 -33.79 -19.85
N LYS A 142 1.95 -34.01 -20.37
CA LYS A 142 2.30 -35.29 -21.02
C LYS A 142 2.29 -36.46 -20.06
N LEU A 143 2.79 -36.26 -18.84
CA LEU A 143 2.74 -37.25 -17.78
C LEU A 143 1.28 -37.65 -17.46
N GLU A 144 0.37 -36.67 -17.38
CA GLU A 144 -1.07 -36.92 -17.14
C GLU A 144 -1.79 -37.62 -18.30
N GLN A 145 -1.55 -37.19 -19.55
CA GLN A 145 -2.18 -37.78 -20.74
C GLN A 145 -1.85 -39.27 -20.90
N ASN A 146 -0.70 -39.70 -20.37
CA ASN A 146 -0.26 -41.08 -20.35
C ASN A 146 -0.88 -41.91 -19.20
N THR A 147 -1.69 -41.31 -18.33
CA THR A 147 -2.37 -41.97 -17.19
C THR A 147 -3.80 -42.42 -17.54
N TYR A 148 -4.48 -41.74 -18.46
CA TYR A 148 -5.90 -41.97 -18.75
C TYR A 148 -6.22 -43.14 -19.69
N LYS A 149 -5.22 -43.78 -20.32
CA LYS A 149 -5.50 -44.71 -21.44
C LYS A 149 -5.86 -46.14 -21.03
N GLN A 150 -5.44 -46.63 -19.87
CA GLN A 150 -5.74 -47.99 -19.42
C GLN A 150 -5.81 -47.99 -17.89
N GLY A 151 -6.85 -48.59 -17.31
CA GLY A 151 -7.13 -48.61 -15.87
C GLY A 151 -6.12 -49.37 -14.99
N GLU A 152 -4.83 -49.30 -15.32
CA GLU A 152 -3.72 -49.77 -14.51
C GLU A 152 -3.15 -48.62 -13.67
N ILE A 153 -2.90 -48.90 -12.40
CA ILE A 153 -2.36 -47.98 -11.40
C ILE A 153 -0.89 -47.73 -11.75
N SER A 154 -0.57 -46.63 -12.43
CA SER A 154 0.83 -46.18 -12.54
C SER A 154 1.30 -45.58 -11.22
N THR A 155 2.57 -45.81 -10.87
CA THR A 155 3.16 -45.35 -9.60
C THR A 155 3.61 -43.89 -9.59
N ILE A 156 3.80 -43.28 -10.77
CA ILE A 156 4.30 -41.91 -10.92
C ILE A 156 3.22 -41.03 -11.57
N ALA A 157 2.84 -39.95 -10.90
CA ALA A 157 1.81 -39.00 -11.29
C ALA A 157 2.32 -37.55 -11.27
N VAL A 158 1.55 -36.64 -11.83
CA VAL A 158 1.86 -35.20 -11.79
C VAL A 158 1.95 -34.67 -10.35
N ASP A 159 1.23 -35.29 -9.42
CA ASP A 159 1.32 -35.01 -7.99
C ASP A 159 2.75 -35.12 -7.44
N ASP A 160 3.51 -36.12 -7.87
CA ASP A 160 4.88 -36.37 -7.40
C ASP A 160 5.83 -35.25 -7.84
N VAL A 161 5.56 -34.63 -9.00
CA VAL A 161 6.30 -33.47 -9.50
C VAL A 161 6.06 -32.26 -8.60
N ILE A 162 4.83 -32.01 -8.17
CA ILE A 162 4.53 -30.91 -7.23
C ILE A 162 5.21 -31.14 -5.88
N GLN A 163 5.18 -32.37 -5.37
CA GLN A 163 5.86 -32.71 -4.12
C GLN A 163 7.38 -32.47 -4.22
N MET A 164 7.98 -32.85 -5.33
CA MET A 164 9.38 -32.60 -5.62
C MET A 164 9.71 -31.10 -5.67
N LEU A 165 8.91 -30.30 -6.38
CA LEU A 165 9.11 -28.84 -6.49
C LEU A 165 9.03 -28.11 -5.15
N LEU A 166 8.30 -28.68 -4.18
CA LEU A 166 8.06 -28.06 -2.87
C LEU A 166 8.85 -28.75 -1.74
N SER A 167 9.91 -29.48 -2.11
CA SER A 167 10.87 -30.10 -1.19
C SER A 167 11.49 -29.08 -0.22
N PRO A 168 11.76 -29.45 1.04
CA PRO A 168 12.24 -28.51 2.06
C PRO A 168 13.68 -28.01 1.87
N ASN A 169 14.43 -28.54 0.90
CA ASN A 169 15.87 -28.28 0.76
C ASN A 169 16.20 -26.97 0.03
N PHE A 170 15.20 -26.22 -0.43
CA PHE A 170 15.39 -24.97 -1.16
C PHE A 170 15.62 -23.77 -0.24
N SER A 171 16.40 -22.80 -0.70
CA SER A 171 16.53 -21.51 -0.02
C SER A 171 15.19 -20.78 0.05
N PRO A 172 14.98 -19.83 0.97
CA PRO A 172 13.71 -19.08 1.04
C PRO A 172 13.33 -18.39 -0.28
N ARG A 173 14.32 -17.93 -1.05
CA ARG A 173 14.13 -17.33 -2.37
C ARG A 173 13.55 -18.33 -3.37
N GLU A 174 14.14 -19.53 -3.42
CA GLU A 174 13.70 -20.63 -4.28
C GLU A 174 12.35 -21.17 -3.86
N ALA A 175 12.18 -21.45 -2.55
CA ALA A 175 10.93 -21.96 -2.00
C ALA A 175 9.74 -21.05 -2.34
N ARG A 176 9.94 -19.72 -2.30
CA ARG A 176 8.92 -18.76 -2.72
C ARG A 176 8.61 -18.83 -4.21
N ALA A 177 9.63 -18.79 -5.07
CA ALA A 177 9.45 -18.85 -6.52
C ALA A 177 8.73 -20.14 -6.94
N LEU A 178 9.14 -21.27 -6.37
CA LEU A 178 8.56 -22.59 -6.60
C LEU A 178 7.15 -22.71 -6.04
N SER A 179 6.85 -22.13 -4.87
CA SER A 179 5.48 -22.11 -4.33
C SER A 179 4.52 -21.33 -5.23
N SER A 180 4.97 -20.19 -5.77
CA SER A 180 4.17 -19.43 -6.74
C SER A 180 3.94 -20.24 -8.02
N PHE A 181 4.97 -20.88 -8.57
CA PHE A 181 4.85 -21.71 -9.76
C PHE A 181 3.97 -22.95 -9.55
N ALA A 182 4.12 -23.65 -8.42
CA ALA A 182 3.29 -24.80 -8.08
C ALA A 182 1.81 -24.43 -8.01
N MET A 183 1.48 -23.28 -7.40
CA MET A 183 0.11 -22.74 -7.38
C MET A 183 -0.42 -22.44 -8.79
N GLN A 184 0.42 -21.91 -9.70
CA GLN A 184 0.02 -21.70 -11.09
C GLN A 184 -0.28 -23.02 -11.81
N CYS A 185 0.48 -24.08 -11.50
CA CYS A 185 0.25 -25.41 -12.07
C CYS A 185 -1.09 -26.02 -11.62
N LEU A 186 -1.58 -25.71 -10.42
CA LEU A 186 -2.87 -26.24 -9.93
C LEU A 186 -4.06 -25.81 -10.81
N VAL A 187 -3.94 -24.75 -11.59
CA VAL A 187 -4.99 -24.25 -12.50
C VAL A 187 -5.02 -25.03 -13.82
N MET A 188 -4.02 -25.88 -14.08
CA MET A 188 -3.99 -26.76 -15.24
C MET A 188 -5.11 -27.81 -15.16
N ASP A 189 -5.59 -28.24 -16.32
CA ASP A 189 -6.60 -29.30 -16.45
C ASP A 189 -5.97 -30.70 -16.24
N VAL A 190 -5.62 -30.97 -14.98
CA VAL A 190 -4.98 -32.21 -14.50
C VAL A 190 -5.80 -32.75 -13.32
N ASN A 191 -5.93 -34.07 -13.15
CA ASN A 191 -6.70 -34.62 -12.04
C ASN A 191 -5.89 -34.70 -10.73
N TRP A 192 -5.67 -33.54 -10.11
CA TRP A 192 -4.90 -33.41 -8.85
C TRP A 192 -5.51 -34.16 -7.67
N LYS A 193 -4.67 -34.83 -6.87
CA LYS A 193 -5.09 -35.34 -5.55
C LYS A 193 -5.30 -34.17 -4.58
N GLU A 194 -6.32 -34.30 -3.73
CA GLU A 194 -6.65 -33.28 -2.72
C GLU A 194 -5.45 -32.96 -1.80
N ASP A 195 -4.72 -33.98 -1.35
CA ASP A 195 -3.54 -33.82 -0.49
C ASP A 195 -2.43 -32.98 -1.15
N THR A 196 -2.22 -33.14 -2.46
CA THR A 196 -1.24 -32.36 -3.23
C THR A 196 -1.65 -30.90 -3.31
N VAL A 197 -2.94 -30.63 -3.57
CA VAL A 197 -3.50 -29.27 -3.60
C VAL A 197 -3.34 -28.61 -2.24
N ILE A 198 -3.67 -29.32 -1.15
CA ILE A 198 -3.49 -28.85 0.24
C ILE A 198 -2.04 -28.52 0.52
N PHE A 199 -1.12 -29.40 0.12
CA PHE A 199 0.30 -29.24 0.35
C PHE A 199 0.83 -27.99 -0.36
N ALA A 200 0.50 -27.82 -1.64
CA ALA A 200 0.89 -26.65 -2.42
C ALA A 200 0.33 -25.34 -1.86
N ILE A 201 -0.96 -25.32 -1.50
CA ILE A 201 -1.60 -24.14 -0.88
C ILE A 201 -0.92 -23.78 0.45
N ASN A 202 -0.65 -24.76 1.31
CA ASN A 202 0.02 -24.51 2.59
C ASN A 202 1.43 -23.94 2.40
N LYS A 203 2.20 -24.50 1.46
CA LYS A 203 3.55 -24.00 1.12
C LYS A 203 3.52 -22.59 0.56
N ALA A 204 2.53 -22.27 -0.28
CA ALA A 204 2.34 -20.90 -0.76
C ALA A 204 2.00 -19.94 0.38
N ILE A 205 1.09 -20.33 1.29
CA ILE A 205 0.73 -19.51 2.47
C ILE A 205 1.94 -19.28 3.39
N ASP A 206 2.80 -20.30 3.57
CA ASP A 206 4.01 -20.22 4.38
C ASP A 206 5.05 -19.24 3.79
N ASN A 207 5.01 -18.99 2.48
CA ASN A 207 5.97 -18.16 1.75
C ASN A 207 5.47 -16.74 1.41
N ILE A 208 4.33 -16.32 1.97
CA ILE A 208 3.80 -14.94 1.82
C ILE A 208 4.70 -13.93 2.56
N ASN A 209 4.94 -12.76 1.98
CA ASN A 209 5.76 -11.68 2.53
C ASN A 209 5.07 -10.30 2.49
N ASP A 210 5.81 -9.25 2.81
CA ASP A 210 5.31 -7.87 2.95
C ASP A 210 4.80 -7.23 1.64
N PHE A 211 5.15 -7.79 0.47
CA PHE A 211 4.75 -7.26 -0.85
C PHE A 211 3.44 -7.85 -1.37
N ASP A 212 2.98 -8.92 -0.74
CA ASP A 212 1.83 -9.71 -1.16
C ASP A 212 0.54 -9.12 -0.58
N GLY A 213 -0.52 -9.11 -1.38
CA GLY A 213 -1.82 -8.60 -0.93
C GLY A 213 -1.82 -7.09 -0.61
N PHE A 214 -0.75 -6.37 -0.98
CA PHE A 214 -0.52 -4.98 -0.57
C PHE A 214 -1.16 -3.96 -1.52
N ASN A 215 -1.15 -4.24 -2.83
CA ASN A 215 -1.66 -3.33 -3.86
C ASN A 215 -3.12 -3.61 -4.21
N ASN A 216 -3.79 -2.60 -4.78
CA ASN A 216 -5.13 -2.72 -5.36
C ASN A 216 -5.15 -3.65 -6.58
N ASN A 217 -3.98 -3.87 -7.21
CA ASN A 217 -3.78 -4.76 -8.35
C ASN A 217 -2.97 -6.00 -7.95
N LEU A 218 -3.11 -7.09 -8.71
CA LEU A 218 -2.32 -8.31 -8.56
C LEU A 218 -0.86 -8.03 -8.91
N ASN A 219 -0.06 -7.72 -7.89
CA ASN A 219 1.28 -7.19 -8.07
C ASN A 219 2.32 -8.28 -8.23
N THR A 220 2.34 -9.23 -7.31
CA THR A 220 3.34 -10.30 -7.22
C THR A 220 2.89 -11.55 -7.97
N SER A 221 3.82 -12.44 -8.30
CA SER A 221 3.49 -13.72 -8.94
C SER A 221 2.68 -14.62 -8.00
N ILE A 222 2.88 -14.49 -6.69
CA ILE A 222 2.09 -15.23 -5.71
C ILE A 222 0.66 -14.66 -5.61
N ASP A 223 0.46 -13.34 -5.68
CA ASP A 223 -0.88 -12.72 -5.77
C ASP A 223 -1.66 -13.27 -6.96
N LYS A 224 -1.01 -13.28 -8.13
CA LYS A 224 -1.59 -13.80 -9.38
C LYS A 224 -1.95 -15.28 -9.25
N ALA A 225 -1.08 -16.08 -8.63
CA ALA A 225 -1.31 -17.51 -8.43
C ALA A 225 -2.46 -17.78 -7.45
N PHE A 226 -2.51 -17.09 -6.31
CA PHE A 226 -3.63 -17.17 -5.37
C PHE A 226 -4.96 -16.78 -6.03
N TYR A 227 -4.96 -15.70 -6.82
CA TYR A 227 -6.14 -15.29 -7.55
C TYR A 227 -6.60 -16.35 -8.57
N ALA A 228 -5.67 -16.89 -9.38
CA ALA A 228 -5.99 -17.89 -10.38
C ALA A 228 -6.56 -19.19 -9.75
N VAL A 229 -5.96 -19.66 -8.65
CA VAL A 229 -6.49 -20.81 -7.90
C VAL A 229 -7.86 -20.49 -7.28
N MET A 230 -8.07 -19.27 -6.78
CA MET A 230 -9.37 -18.84 -6.26
C MET A 230 -10.48 -18.88 -7.33
N GLN A 231 -10.15 -18.58 -8.59
CA GLN A 231 -11.10 -18.67 -9.72
C GLN A 231 -11.24 -20.09 -10.31
N SER A 232 -10.45 -21.05 -9.84
CA SER A 232 -10.48 -22.45 -10.30
C SER A 232 -11.47 -23.30 -9.49
N ARG A 233 -11.60 -24.58 -9.85
CA ARG A 233 -12.38 -25.57 -9.07
C ARG A 233 -11.89 -25.75 -7.63
N PHE A 234 -10.68 -25.28 -7.29
CA PHE A 234 -10.11 -25.34 -5.94
C PHE A 234 -10.37 -24.08 -5.11
N GLY A 235 -11.14 -23.11 -5.62
CA GLY A 235 -11.36 -21.83 -4.94
C GLY A 235 -11.96 -21.96 -3.54
N SER A 236 -12.98 -22.81 -3.36
CA SER A 236 -13.58 -23.08 -2.05
C SER A 236 -12.56 -23.68 -1.06
N PHE A 237 -11.68 -24.53 -1.57
CA PHE A 237 -10.62 -25.17 -0.79
C PHE A 237 -9.58 -24.15 -0.31
N LEU A 238 -9.13 -23.29 -1.22
CA LEU A 238 -8.21 -22.19 -0.92
C LEU A 238 -8.82 -21.21 0.10
N GLN A 239 -10.08 -20.83 -0.08
CA GLN A 239 -10.78 -19.94 0.85
C GLN A 239 -10.79 -20.53 2.26
N LYS A 240 -11.16 -21.81 2.40
CA LYS A 240 -11.18 -22.51 3.69
C LYS A 240 -9.78 -22.52 4.33
N LYS A 241 -8.73 -22.83 3.55
CA LYS A 241 -7.36 -22.90 4.08
C LYS A 241 -6.80 -21.54 4.48
N LEU A 242 -7.06 -20.49 3.71
CA LEU A 242 -6.66 -19.13 4.10
C LEU A 242 -7.36 -18.71 5.41
N LEU A 243 -8.64 -19.02 5.56
CA LEU A 243 -9.41 -18.72 6.77
C LEU A 243 -8.87 -19.47 8.00
N GLU A 244 -8.66 -20.78 7.88
CA GLU A 244 -8.03 -21.61 8.93
C GLU A 244 -6.68 -21.03 9.35
N LYS A 245 -5.81 -20.70 8.38
CA LYS A 245 -4.48 -20.15 8.63
C LYS A 245 -4.53 -18.74 9.21
N TYR A 246 -5.48 -17.90 8.80
CA TYR A 246 -5.68 -16.57 9.38
C TYR A 246 -6.07 -16.67 10.87
N ILE A 247 -7.01 -17.56 11.18
CA ILE A 247 -7.49 -17.83 12.54
C ILE A 247 -6.34 -18.34 13.43
N GLN A 248 -5.47 -19.20 12.90
CA GLN A 248 -4.33 -19.76 13.65
C GLN A 248 -3.12 -18.82 13.77
N ALA A 249 -2.88 -17.98 12.77
CA ALA A 249 -1.75 -17.05 12.75
C ALA A 249 -1.93 -15.90 13.75
N ARG A 250 -0.86 -15.13 14.01
CA ARG A 250 -0.89 -13.88 14.78
C ARG A 250 -0.04 -12.80 14.10
N ASP A 251 -0.25 -11.56 14.49
CA ASP A 251 0.58 -10.41 14.13
C ASP A 251 0.80 -10.24 12.61
N ILE A 252 2.07 -10.11 12.17
CA ILE A 252 2.46 -9.89 10.77
C ILE A 252 1.91 -10.99 9.86
N ARG A 253 2.01 -12.24 10.31
CA ARG A 253 1.54 -13.37 9.51
C ARG A 253 0.03 -13.34 9.30
N ARG A 254 -0.75 -13.02 10.33
CA ARG A 254 -2.21 -12.86 10.19
C ARG A 254 -2.54 -11.72 9.23
N ASN A 255 -1.84 -10.59 9.35
CA ASN A 255 -2.04 -9.44 8.46
C ASN A 255 -1.78 -9.81 6.98
N HIS A 256 -0.70 -10.53 6.67
CA HIS A 256 -0.39 -10.94 5.29
C HIS A 256 -1.42 -11.91 4.70
N ILE A 257 -1.82 -12.91 5.47
CA ILE A 257 -2.87 -13.85 5.04
C ILE A 257 -4.18 -13.10 4.78
N GLY A 258 -4.55 -12.16 5.68
CA GLY A 258 -5.72 -11.32 5.51
C GLY A 258 -5.66 -10.47 4.25
N CYS A 259 -4.52 -9.83 3.97
CA CYS A 259 -4.29 -9.07 2.73
C CYS A 259 -4.51 -9.92 1.47
N ILE A 260 -3.94 -11.13 1.39
CA ILE A 260 -4.18 -12.07 0.28
C ILE A 260 -5.66 -12.46 0.19
N PHE A 261 -6.28 -12.77 1.33
CA PHE A 261 -7.69 -13.15 1.38
C PHE A 261 -8.60 -12.06 0.81
N LEU A 262 -8.32 -10.80 1.12
CA LEU A 262 -9.07 -9.66 0.60
C LEU A 262 -8.79 -9.48 -0.90
N ASN A 263 -7.53 -9.49 -1.33
CA ASN A 263 -7.15 -9.29 -2.73
C ASN A 263 -7.76 -10.33 -3.68
N THR A 264 -7.88 -11.58 -3.26
CA THR A 264 -8.54 -12.62 -4.07
C THR A 264 -10.05 -12.39 -4.22
N LYS A 265 -10.71 -11.74 -3.24
CA LYS A 265 -12.12 -11.31 -3.33
C LYS A 265 -12.30 -9.97 -4.06
N ILE A 266 -11.23 -9.20 -4.34
CA ILE A 266 -11.28 -7.82 -4.87
C ILE A 266 -11.72 -7.72 -6.36
N ILE A 267 -11.72 -8.80 -7.15
CA ILE A 267 -11.93 -8.62 -8.59
C ILE A 267 -13.41 -8.71 -9.02
N ASN A 268 -14.31 -9.29 -8.21
CA ASN A 268 -15.71 -9.56 -8.64
C ASN A 268 -16.85 -9.08 -7.69
N SER A 269 -16.59 -8.42 -6.56
CA SER A 269 -17.68 -8.00 -5.65
C SER A 269 -18.30 -6.64 -6.01
N GLN A 270 -19.62 -6.54 -5.87
CA GLN A 270 -20.40 -5.31 -6.06
C GLN A 270 -19.94 -4.22 -5.08
N VAL A 271 -19.94 -2.96 -5.54
CA VAL A 271 -19.64 -1.78 -4.72
C VAL A 271 -20.85 -1.46 -3.86
N VAL A 272 -20.62 -1.23 -2.57
CA VAL A 272 -21.70 -0.89 -1.64
C VAL A 272 -22.00 0.60 -1.74
N ASP A 273 -23.28 0.92 -1.90
CA ASP A 273 -23.83 2.28 -1.97
C ASP A 273 -25.12 2.38 -1.15
N ALA A 274 -25.76 3.55 -1.15
CA ALA A 274 -26.97 3.78 -0.37
C ALA A 274 -28.15 2.87 -0.78
N SER A 275 -28.20 2.41 -2.03
CA SER A 275 -29.30 1.61 -2.58
C SER A 275 -29.21 0.13 -2.22
N ASN A 276 -28.00 -0.39 -2.01
CA ASN A 276 -27.76 -1.83 -1.76
C ASN A 276 -27.16 -2.14 -0.37
N ALA A 277 -26.76 -1.12 0.42
CA ALA A 277 -26.07 -1.30 1.70
C ALA A 277 -26.81 -2.22 2.67
N THR A 278 -28.11 -2.02 2.87
CA THR A 278 -28.90 -2.86 3.79
C THR A 278 -28.89 -4.32 3.36
N GLN A 279 -29.10 -4.58 2.06
CA GLN A 279 -29.17 -5.93 1.51
C GLN A 279 -27.83 -6.67 1.62
N ILE A 280 -26.72 -5.95 1.45
CA ILE A 280 -25.37 -6.54 1.51
C ILE A 280 -24.89 -6.70 2.95
N LEU A 281 -25.12 -5.70 3.81
CA LEU A 281 -24.53 -5.66 5.15
C LEU A 281 -25.28 -6.53 6.15
N ILE A 282 -26.62 -6.52 6.17
CA ILE A 282 -27.39 -7.26 7.20
C ILE A 282 -27.02 -8.75 7.27
N PRO A 283 -26.96 -9.50 6.14
CA PRO A 283 -26.60 -10.92 6.20
C PRO A 283 -25.18 -11.17 6.75
N LEU A 284 -24.26 -10.23 6.56
CA LEU A 284 -22.90 -10.32 7.13
C LEU A 284 -22.92 -10.01 8.63
N LEU A 285 -23.73 -9.05 9.06
CA LEU A 285 -23.87 -8.71 10.49
C LEU A 285 -24.51 -9.86 11.28
N GLU A 286 -25.52 -10.52 10.72
CA GLU A 286 -26.14 -11.71 11.34
C GLU A 286 -25.13 -12.83 11.56
N LYS A 287 -24.23 -13.05 10.59
CA LYS A 287 -23.13 -14.03 10.69
C LYS A 287 -22.05 -13.67 11.70
N LEU A 288 -22.01 -12.44 12.22
CA LEU A 288 -21.09 -12.05 13.31
C LEU A 288 -21.62 -12.44 14.69
N SER A 289 -22.87 -12.91 14.77
CA SER A 289 -23.51 -13.39 15.98
C SER A 289 -22.73 -14.51 16.67
N VAL A 290 -22.89 -14.63 17.99
CA VAL A 290 -22.28 -15.68 18.82
C VAL A 290 -22.74 -17.09 18.45
N PHE A 291 -23.85 -17.22 17.72
CA PHE A 291 -24.42 -18.51 17.31
C PHE A 291 -23.74 -19.12 16.07
N CYS A 292 -22.92 -18.35 15.36
CA CYS A 292 -22.18 -18.83 14.19
C CYS A 292 -20.79 -19.38 14.60
N SER A 293 -20.22 -20.24 13.75
CA SER A 293 -18.86 -20.74 13.93
C SER A 293 -17.82 -19.61 13.87
N ILE A 294 -16.64 -19.82 14.48
CA ILE A 294 -15.58 -18.80 14.44
C ILE A 294 -15.13 -18.51 13.01
N GLU A 295 -15.12 -19.52 12.15
CA GLU A 295 -14.83 -19.43 10.72
C GLU A 295 -15.81 -18.49 10.01
N GLU A 296 -17.12 -18.73 10.14
CA GLU A 296 -18.16 -17.89 9.52
C GLU A 296 -18.08 -16.43 9.97
N ARG A 297 -17.80 -16.23 11.26
CA ARG A 297 -17.70 -14.90 11.87
C ARG A 297 -16.48 -14.16 11.34
N VAL A 298 -15.33 -14.82 11.26
CA VAL A 298 -14.09 -14.23 10.73
C VAL A 298 -14.20 -13.94 9.24
N ASP A 299 -14.76 -14.85 8.44
CA ASP A 299 -15.00 -14.62 7.01
C ASP A 299 -15.94 -13.43 6.78
N SER A 300 -16.98 -13.30 7.59
CA SER A 300 -17.91 -12.17 7.52
C SER A 300 -17.23 -10.85 7.92
N ALA A 301 -16.43 -10.85 8.98
CA ALA A 301 -15.66 -9.66 9.39
C ALA A 301 -14.65 -9.24 8.32
N LEU A 302 -13.91 -10.18 7.72
CA LEU A 302 -13.00 -9.89 6.59
C LEU A 302 -13.75 -9.41 5.36
N SER A 303 -14.95 -9.92 5.10
CA SER A 303 -15.79 -9.43 4.00
C SER A 303 -16.21 -7.97 4.22
N LEU A 304 -16.50 -7.57 5.47
CA LEU A 304 -16.73 -6.16 5.83
C LEU A 304 -15.46 -5.30 5.63
N VAL A 305 -14.27 -5.81 5.96
CA VAL A 305 -13.00 -5.10 5.65
C VAL A 305 -12.93 -4.75 4.17
N ASN A 306 -13.16 -5.74 3.28
CA ASN A 306 -13.14 -5.54 1.83
C ASN A 306 -14.19 -4.51 1.37
N ILE A 307 -15.42 -4.63 1.88
CA ILE A 307 -16.52 -3.72 1.54
C ILE A 307 -16.16 -2.27 1.89
N PHE A 308 -15.73 -2.01 3.12
CA PHE A 308 -15.44 -0.65 3.58
C PHE A 308 -14.16 -0.08 2.94
N PHE A 309 -13.18 -0.92 2.67
CA PHE A 309 -11.97 -0.54 1.94
C PHE A 309 -12.26 -0.12 0.50
N ARG A 310 -13.02 -0.94 -0.25
CA ARG A 310 -13.35 -0.65 -1.66
C ARG A 310 -14.15 0.63 -1.84
N ALA A 311 -15.12 0.85 -0.96
CA ALA A 311 -15.93 2.07 -0.96
C ALA A 311 -15.06 3.34 -0.85
N GLN A 312 -13.87 3.24 -0.25
CA GLN A 312 -12.92 4.35 -0.12
C GLN A 312 -11.94 4.47 -1.29
N ILE A 313 -11.60 3.37 -1.97
CA ILE A 313 -10.64 3.42 -3.10
C ILE A 313 -11.29 3.85 -4.40
N GLN A 314 -12.52 3.41 -4.66
CA GLN A 314 -13.15 3.62 -5.96
C GLN A 314 -13.78 5.01 -6.12
N ASN A 315 -14.15 5.64 -5.01
CA ASN A 315 -14.57 7.03 -4.97
C ASN A 315 -13.44 7.84 -4.32
N ASN A 316 -12.60 8.49 -5.14
CA ASN A 316 -11.52 9.37 -4.70
C ASN A 316 -11.97 10.48 -3.72
N ASP A 317 -13.28 10.67 -3.52
CA ASP A 317 -13.90 11.47 -2.47
C ASP A 317 -14.36 10.59 -1.30
N VAL A 318 -13.39 10.32 -0.41
CA VAL A 318 -13.38 9.34 0.69
C VAL A 318 -14.44 9.61 1.78
N LYS A 319 -15.71 9.27 1.52
CA LYS A 319 -16.76 9.29 2.57
C LYS A 319 -17.65 8.06 2.50
N ILE A 320 -17.64 7.24 3.55
CA ILE A 320 -18.72 6.28 3.85
C ILE A 320 -19.91 7.08 4.41
N GLY A 321 -20.39 8.06 3.65
CA GLY A 321 -21.55 8.88 3.95
C GLY A 321 -22.85 8.32 3.38
N PHE A 322 -22.78 7.21 2.66
CA PHE A 322 -23.93 6.57 2.03
C PHE A 322 -24.74 5.67 2.98
N LEU A 323 -24.17 5.30 4.15
CA LEU A 323 -24.89 4.50 5.15
C LEU A 323 -25.89 5.37 5.91
N SER A 324 -27.11 4.87 6.08
CA SER A 324 -28.08 5.53 6.96
C SER A 324 -27.59 5.52 8.41
N ASN A 325 -27.93 6.54 9.19
CA ASN A 325 -27.54 6.64 10.60
C ASN A 325 -27.95 5.41 11.44
N ILE A 326 -29.07 4.78 11.09
CA ILE A 326 -29.57 3.57 11.76
C ILE A 326 -28.65 2.39 11.45
N LEU A 327 -28.39 2.13 10.16
CA LEU A 327 -27.54 1.01 9.73
C LEU A 327 -26.09 1.19 10.20
N LEU A 328 -25.56 2.41 10.16
CA LEU A 328 -24.21 2.70 10.67
C LEU A 328 -24.08 2.36 12.16
N ARG A 329 -25.05 2.76 12.99
CA ARG A 329 -25.05 2.43 14.42
C ARG A 329 -25.15 0.94 14.67
N GLU A 330 -25.95 0.23 13.88
CA GLU A 330 -26.07 -1.22 13.96
C GLU A 330 -24.75 -1.92 13.62
N VAL A 331 -24.13 -1.56 12.49
CA VAL A 331 -22.81 -2.07 12.10
C VAL A 331 -21.78 -1.83 13.20
N ILE A 332 -21.70 -0.60 13.74
CA ILE A 332 -20.78 -0.26 14.82
C ILE A 332 -21.04 -1.12 16.07
N LYS A 333 -22.30 -1.27 16.49
CA LYS A 333 -22.66 -2.08 17.65
C LYS A 333 -22.23 -3.54 17.47
N VAL A 334 -22.48 -4.13 16.31
CA VAL A 334 -22.11 -5.53 16.02
C VAL A 334 -20.60 -5.70 15.96
N LEU A 335 -19.88 -4.77 15.32
CA LEU A 335 -18.41 -4.79 15.27
C LEU A 335 -17.81 -4.67 16.67
N LEU A 336 -18.25 -3.70 17.49
CA LEU A 336 -17.77 -3.57 18.88
C LEU A 336 -18.03 -4.85 19.68
N THR A 337 -19.20 -5.46 19.52
CA THR A 337 -19.53 -6.74 20.15
C THR A 337 -18.55 -7.85 19.71
N ALA A 338 -18.21 -7.92 18.43
CA ALA A 338 -17.23 -8.89 17.91
C ALA A 338 -15.80 -8.61 18.40
N ILE A 339 -15.44 -7.34 18.64
CA ILE A 339 -14.13 -6.93 19.18
C ILE A 339 -13.96 -7.37 20.63
N GLU A 340 -15.01 -7.21 21.45
CA GLU A 340 -15.02 -7.51 22.88
C GLU A 340 -15.11 -9.00 23.21
N GLN A 341 -15.51 -9.83 22.25
CA GLN A 341 -15.60 -11.26 22.48
C GLN A 341 -14.21 -11.89 22.59
N GLU A 342 -13.87 -12.25 23.82
CA GLU A 342 -12.67 -13.04 24.12
C GLU A 342 -12.90 -14.50 23.73
N THR A 343 -12.66 -14.85 22.46
CA THR A 343 -12.50 -16.24 22.07
C THR A 343 -11.17 -16.76 22.62
N THR A 344 -11.22 -17.83 23.41
CA THR A 344 -10.09 -18.47 24.10
C THR A 344 -8.83 -18.49 23.22
N SER A 345 -7.85 -17.64 23.55
CA SER A 345 -6.54 -17.48 22.88
C SER A 345 -6.52 -17.07 21.39
N ASN A 346 -7.68 -16.89 20.76
CA ASN A 346 -7.78 -16.55 19.34
C ASN A 346 -8.34 -15.15 19.14
N TYR A 347 -7.51 -14.22 18.65
CA TYR A 347 -7.92 -12.83 18.38
C TYR A 347 -8.27 -12.55 16.90
N GLY A 348 -8.45 -13.59 16.07
CA GLY A 348 -8.68 -13.45 14.63
C GLY A 348 -9.93 -12.63 14.31
N LEU A 349 -11.03 -12.91 15.02
CA LEU A 349 -12.28 -12.18 14.88
C LEU A 349 -12.13 -10.72 15.33
N SER A 350 -11.61 -10.49 16.54
CA SER A 350 -11.39 -9.14 17.07
C SER A 350 -10.50 -8.32 16.13
N THR A 351 -9.44 -8.92 15.58
CA THR A 351 -8.53 -8.29 14.61
C THR A 351 -9.24 -7.91 13.31
N ALA A 352 -10.02 -8.84 12.73
CA ALA A 352 -10.78 -8.56 11.52
C ALA A 352 -11.86 -7.48 11.76
N ALA A 353 -12.53 -7.51 12.90
CA ALA A 353 -13.54 -6.51 13.27
C ALA A 353 -12.92 -5.12 13.46
N ILE A 354 -11.79 -4.99 14.18
CA ILE A 354 -11.05 -3.72 14.29
C ILE A 354 -10.60 -3.21 12.93
N TRP A 355 -10.15 -4.11 12.05
CA TRP A 355 -9.74 -3.76 10.70
C TRP A 355 -10.94 -3.27 9.85
N ALA A 356 -12.12 -3.88 10.01
CA ALA A 356 -13.32 -3.38 9.36
C ALA A 356 -13.68 -2.00 9.92
N THR A 357 -13.61 -1.81 11.24
CA THR A 357 -13.90 -0.53 11.88
C THR A 357 -12.96 0.59 11.44
N VAL A 358 -11.64 0.36 11.37
CA VAL A 358 -10.68 1.41 10.99
C VAL A 358 -10.91 1.91 9.56
N TRP A 359 -11.38 1.04 8.67
CA TRP A 359 -11.84 1.44 7.34
C TRP A 359 -13.19 2.14 7.43
N LEU A 360 -14.20 1.55 8.05
CA LEU A 360 -15.53 2.14 8.20
C LEU A 360 -15.48 3.60 8.70
N THR A 361 -14.60 3.87 9.66
CA THR A 361 -14.49 5.19 10.29
C THR A 361 -13.53 6.15 9.58
N ASN A 362 -12.86 5.70 8.51
CA ASN A 362 -11.84 6.44 7.77
C ASN A 362 -10.56 6.76 8.59
N ALA A 363 -10.37 6.09 9.73
CA ALA A 363 -9.28 6.41 10.65
C ALA A 363 -7.88 6.12 10.07
N LYS A 364 -7.79 5.27 9.04
CA LYS A 364 -6.52 4.90 8.41
C LYS A 364 -5.97 5.94 7.44
N THR A 365 -6.83 6.71 6.77
CA THR A 365 -6.44 7.63 5.71
C THR A 365 -6.66 9.10 6.07
N SER A 366 -7.52 9.41 7.05
CA SER A 366 -7.70 10.76 7.65
C SER A 366 -7.93 11.86 6.62
N HIS A 367 -9.17 11.93 6.11
CA HIS A 367 -9.61 12.97 5.17
C HIS A 367 -10.60 13.92 5.84
N SER A 368 -10.21 14.70 6.87
CA SER A 368 -11.05 15.68 7.62
C SER A 368 -12.44 15.19 8.07
N TYR A 369 -12.70 13.90 7.93
CA TYR A 369 -14.00 13.26 7.95
C TYR A 369 -13.83 11.93 8.64
N THR A 370 -14.63 11.75 9.68
CA THR A 370 -14.88 10.48 10.33
C THR A 370 -16.34 10.12 10.12
N ALA A 371 -16.61 8.91 9.65
CA ALA A 371 -17.99 8.47 9.47
C ALA A 371 -18.75 8.36 10.81
N TYR A 372 -18.04 8.15 11.92
CA TYR A 372 -18.64 7.94 13.23
C TYR A 372 -17.78 8.56 14.35
N THR A 373 -18.44 9.20 15.30
CA THR A 373 -17.86 9.68 16.55
C THR A 373 -18.29 8.76 17.68
N PHE A 374 -17.34 8.09 18.32
CA PHE A 374 -17.62 7.16 19.41
C PHE A 374 -17.87 7.89 20.73
N SER A 375 -18.75 7.32 21.54
CA SER A 375 -18.91 7.67 22.95
C SER A 375 -17.73 7.18 23.79
N GLU A 376 -17.54 7.76 24.98
CA GLU A 376 -16.45 7.36 25.89
C GLU A 376 -16.45 5.86 26.22
N ARG A 377 -17.65 5.27 26.38
CA ARG A 377 -17.79 3.83 26.65
C ARG A 377 -17.35 2.97 25.47
N GLU A 378 -17.61 3.41 24.24
CA GLU A 378 -17.17 2.71 23.04
C GLU A 378 -15.65 2.90 22.82
N LEU A 379 -15.11 4.08 23.12
CA LEU A 379 -13.66 4.34 23.09
C LEU A 379 -12.90 3.44 24.08
N ASP A 380 -13.47 3.15 25.25
CA ASP A 380 -12.86 2.23 26.22
C ASP A 380 -12.61 0.82 25.66
N VAL A 381 -13.40 0.35 24.68
CA VAL A 381 -13.15 -0.91 23.98
C VAL A 381 -11.79 -0.88 23.30
N PHE A 382 -11.51 0.18 22.54
CA PHE A 382 -10.23 0.34 21.84
C PHE A 382 -9.07 0.60 22.79
N ARG A 383 -9.30 1.32 23.91
CA ARG A 383 -8.27 1.51 24.95
C ARG A 383 -7.83 0.15 25.52
N ARG A 384 -8.76 -0.75 25.81
CA ARG A 384 -8.47 -2.13 26.27
C ARG A 384 -7.67 -2.93 25.24
N VAL A 385 -8.03 -2.83 23.96
CA VAL A 385 -7.29 -3.49 22.87
C VAL A 385 -5.84 -3.01 22.83
N VAL A 386 -5.60 -1.69 22.85
CA VAL A 386 -4.24 -1.13 22.73
C VAL A 386 -3.31 -1.62 23.85
N VAL A 387 -3.80 -1.67 25.09
CA VAL A 387 -2.97 -2.08 26.25
C VAL A 387 -2.79 -3.59 26.38
N ASN A 388 -3.68 -4.40 25.80
CA ASN A 388 -3.64 -5.84 25.93
C ASN A 388 -2.71 -6.48 24.89
N GLU A 389 -1.53 -6.90 25.32
CA GLU A 389 -0.49 -7.53 24.49
C GLU A 389 -0.89 -8.88 23.88
N LYS A 390 -2.00 -9.48 24.32
CA LYS A 390 -2.55 -10.68 23.69
C LYS A 390 -3.20 -10.38 22.34
N HIS A 391 -3.70 -9.15 22.11
CA HIS A 391 -4.18 -8.76 20.78
C HIS A 391 -3.03 -8.64 19.80
N ASP A 392 -3.34 -8.88 18.52
CA ASP A 392 -2.37 -8.67 17.45
C ASP A 392 -1.87 -7.23 17.42
N ILE A 393 -0.59 -7.09 17.13
CA ILE A 393 0.10 -5.82 17.03
C ILE A 393 -0.55 -4.85 16.03
N PHE A 394 -1.10 -5.37 14.91
CA PHE A 394 -1.81 -4.56 13.92
C PHE A 394 -3.18 -4.12 14.42
N ALA A 395 -3.90 -4.99 15.12
CA ALA A 395 -5.16 -4.65 15.77
C ALA A 395 -4.96 -3.52 16.79
N ARG A 396 -3.90 -3.60 17.60
CA ARG A 396 -3.50 -2.55 18.55
C ARG A 396 -3.19 -1.22 17.85
N SER A 397 -2.46 -1.26 16.72
CA SER A 397 -2.17 -0.04 15.95
C SER A 397 -3.40 0.57 15.28
N ASN A 398 -4.32 -0.26 14.77
CA ASN A 398 -5.56 0.21 14.15
C ASN A 398 -6.50 0.80 15.21
N ALA A 399 -6.57 0.19 16.41
CA ALA A 399 -7.28 0.76 17.54
C ALA A 399 -6.70 2.11 17.98
N ALA A 400 -5.37 2.26 17.98
CA ALA A 400 -4.72 3.55 18.24
C ALA A 400 -5.10 4.62 17.19
N LEU A 401 -5.18 4.26 15.91
CA LEU A 401 -5.66 5.16 14.86
C LEU A 401 -7.11 5.58 15.08
N ILE A 402 -8.00 4.64 15.44
CA ILE A 402 -9.41 4.95 15.76
C ILE A 402 -9.50 5.94 16.93
N LEU A 403 -8.79 5.67 18.04
CA LEU A 403 -8.75 6.55 19.21
C LEU A 403 -8.27 7.97 18.87
N SER A 404 -7.33 8.08 17.92
CA SER A 404 -6.71 9.35 17.55
C SER A 404 -7.62 10.33 16.80
N ILE A 405 -8.69 9.84 16.17
CA ILE A 405 -9.48 10.64 15.22
C ILE A 405 -10.99 10.51 15.41
N CYS A 406 -11.51 9.37 15.88
CA CYS A 406 -12.95 9.13 16.00
C CYS A 406 -13.54 9.60 17.33
N ASN A 407 -12.91 10.62 17.94
CA ASN A 407 -13.43 11.34 19.10
C ASN A 407 -14.09 12.66 18.63
N SER A 408 -14.73 13.40 19.53
CA SER A 408 -15.45 14.62 19.17
C SER A 408 -14.55 15.83 18.89
N LYS A 409 -13.23 15.70 19.02
CA LYS A 409 -12.27 16.80 18.97
C LYS A 409 -11.49 16.75 17.65
N ALA A 410 -11.23 17.92 17.07
CA ALA A 410 -10.47 18.02 15.81
C ALA A 410 -8.99 17.67 16.04
N THR A 411 -8.41 16.83 15.18
CA THR A 411 -6.97 16.50 15.23
C THR A 411 -6.12 17.73 14.97
N ILE A 412 -4.84 17.71 15.39
CA ILE A 412 -3.93 18.84 15.14
C ILE A 412 -3.86 19.21 13.66
N PHE A 413 -3.80 18.22 12.77
CA PHE A 413 -3.69 18.45 11.33
C PHE A 413 -4.91 19.19 10.76
N PHE A 414 -6.11 18.99 11.31
CA PHE A 414 -7.33 19.66 10.84
C PHE A 414 -7.67 20.97 11.55
N GLN A 415 -6.86 21.41 12.52
CA GLN A 415 -7.08 22.73 13.15
C GLN A 415 -6.77 23.89 12.21
N ALA A 416 -5.95 23.67 11.18
CA ALA A 416 -5.61 24.66 10.15
C ALA A 416 -5.11 23.96 8.88
N ASP A 417 -5.22 24.64 7.74
CA ASP A 417 -4.48 24.24 6.53
C ASP A 417 -3.00 24.65 6.68
N TRP A 418 -2.24 23.89 7.45
CA TRP A 418 -0.88 24.24 7.86
C TRP A 418 0.04 24.60 6.70
N ILE A 419 -0.04 23.85 5.60
CA ILE A 419 0.78 24.07 4.40
C ILE A 419 0.45 25.42 3.79
N TYR A 420 -0.84 25.69 3.58
CA TYR A 420 -1.28 26.99 3.09
C TYR A 420 -0.85 28.12 4.05
N GLN A 421 -1.00 27.93 5.37
CA GLN A 421 -0.60 28.93 6.36
C GLN A 421 0.90 29.23 6.29
N TRP A 422 1.76 28.25 6.04
CA TRP A 422 3.20 28.44 5.84
C TRP A 422 3.50 29.15 4.52
N ALA A 423 2.76 28.84 3.45
CA ALA A 423 2.89 29.53 2.16
C ALA A 423 2.54 31.03 2.27
N VAL A 424 1.47 31.37 2.98
CA VAL A 424 1.08 32.79 3.23
C VAL A 424 2.18 33.56 3.99
N VAL A 425 2.92 32.88 4.88
CA VAL A 425 4.11 33.47 5.55
C VAL A 425 5.26 33.63 4.55
N ALA A 426 5.49 32.63 3.71
CA ALA A 426 6.54 32.67 2.68
C ALA A 426 6.29 33.76 1.62
N ASP A 427 5.04 34.12 1.33
CA ASP A 427 4.68 35.26 0.48
C ASP A 427 4.79 36.61 1.23
N GLY A 428 5.03 36.58 2.54
CA GLY A 428 5.07 37.73 3.43
C GLY A 428 3.71 38.40 3.62
N ALA A 429 2.61 37.72 3.32
CA ALA A 429 1.26 38.24 3.52
C ALA A 429 0.88 38.30 5.01
N LYS A 430 1.52 37.48 5.86
CA LYS A 430 1.42 37.57 7.32
C LYS A 430 2.74 37.19 8.00
N PRO A 431 3.01 37.64 9.23
CA PRO A 431 4.23 37.25 9.94
C PRO A 431 4.13 35.82 10.49
N GLN A 432 5.26 35.14 10.63
CA GLN A 432 5.32 33.76 11.15
C GLN A 432 4.70 33.60 12.55
N ARG A 433 4.84 34.61 13.42
CA ARG A 433 4.24 34.62 14.77
C ARG A 433 2.71 34.60 14.79
N ASP A 434 2.08 34.93 13.66
CA ASP A 434 0.62 34.91 13.48
C ASP A 434 0.16 33.61 12.78
N LEU A 435 1.00 32.56 12.77
CA LEU A 435 0.54 31.20 12.44
C LEU A 435 -0.50 30.74 13.49
N PRO A 436 -1.49 29.91 13.07
CA PRO A 436 -2.46 29.37 14.01
C PRO A 436 -1.77 28.65 15.16
N LYS A 437 -2.25 28.90 16.38
CA LYS A 437 -1.78 28.18 17.56
C LYS A 437 -2.52 26.85 17.64
N VAL A 438 -1.77 25.79 17.92
CA VAL A 438 -2.37 24.49 18.21
C VAL A 438 -3.23 24.63 19.47
N ALA A 439 -4.52 24.35 19.34
CA ALA A 439 -5.43 24.33 20.47
C ALA A 439 -5.06 23.17 21.40
N CYS A 440 -4.97 23.44 22.71
CA CYS A 440 -4.74 22.41 23.71
C CYS A 440 -5.94 21.46 23.72
N ILE A 441 -5.70 20.19 23.40
CA ILE A 441 -6.73 19.17 23.48
C ILE A 441 -6.40 18.22 24.62
N ASP A 442 -7.29 18.11 25.62
CA ASP A 442 -7.13 17.10 26.66
C ASP A 442 -7.39 15.69 26.08
N HIS A 443 -6.31 15.01 25.74
CA HIS A 443 -6.25 13.62 25.28
C HIS A 443 -5.37 12.76 26.20
N SER A 444 -5.25 13.16 27.47
CA SER A 444 -4.36 12.52 28.44
C SER A 444 -4.54 10.99 28.49
N LYS A 445 -5.79 10.51 28.51
CA LYS A 445 -6.13 9.07 28.49
C LYS A 445 -5.65 8.36 27.23
N GLU A 446 -5.92 8.89 26.04
CA GLU A 446 -5.52 8.27 24.77
C GLU A 446 -3.99 8.28 24.64
N ILE A 447 -3.35 9.39 24.98
CA ILE A 447 -1.90 9.55 24.93
C ILE A 447 -1.23 8.52 25.86
N ASP A 448 -1.71 8.37 27.10
CA ASP A 448 -1.13 7.43 28.07
C ASP A 448 -1.20 5.97 27.63
N VAL A 449 -2.28 5.61 26.93
CA VAL A 449 -2.49 4.28 26.37
C VAL A 449 -1.63 4.05 25.12
N ILE A 450 -1.64 4.99 24.18
CA ILE A 450 -0.96 4.83 22.88
C ILE A 450 0.56 4.99 23.00
N LYS A 451 1.06 5.87 23.87
CA LYS A 451 2.51 6.14 23.98
C LYS A 451 3.31 4.88 24.28
N ARG A 452 2.73 3.90 24.98
CA ARG A 452 3.41 2.61 25.26
C ARG A 452 3.80 1.86 23.98
N LEU A 453 3.03 1.99 22.91
CA LEU A 453 3.31 1.32 21.63
C LEU A 453 4.57 1.88 20.96
N ILE A 454 4.87 3.18 21.06
CA ILE A 454 6.02 3.76 20.33
C ILE A 454 7.37 3.34 20.93
N PHE A 455 7.39 3.06 22.24
CA PHE A 455 8.59 2.65 22.98
C PHE A 455 8.89 1.15 22.90
N THR A 456 7.98 0.35 22.34
CA THR A 456 8.17 -1.10 22.23
C THR A 456 8.88 -1.46 20.92
N ASN A 457 9.52 -2.63 20.89
CA ASN A 457 10.19 -3.13 19.68
C ASN A 457 9.17 -3.68 18.68
N LEU A 458 8.38 -2.78 18.08
CA LEU A 458 7.33 -3.10 17.11
C LEU A 458 7.85 -2.99 15.66
N PRO A 459 7.24 -3.70 14.70
CA PRO A 459 7.52 -3.54 13.27
C PRO A 459 7.34 -2.08 12.82
N SER A 460 8.15 -1.62 11.85
CA SER A 460 8.11 -0.21 11.36
C SER A 460 6.69 0.25 11.02
N LYS A 461 5.91 -0.56 10.28
CA LYS A 461 4.52 -0.23 9.89
C LYS A 461 3.62 0.08 11.08
N VAL A 462 3.80 -0.61 12.20
CA VAL A 462 3.05 -0.39 13.44
C VAL A 462 3.51 0.91 14.09
N LYS A 463 4.82 1.15 14.18
CA LYS A 463 5.36 2.41 14.72
C LYS A 463 4.93 3.64 13.91
N ARG A 464 4.85 3.52 12.58
CA ARG A 464 4.28 4.55 11.67
C ARG A 464 2.85 4.91 12.05
N ASN A 465 1.97 3.92 12.19
CA ASN A 465 0.59 4.15 12.64
C ASN A 465 0.51 4.78 14.03
N THR A 466 1.33 4.29 14.98
CA THR A 466 1.38 4.84 16.33
C THR A 466 1.85 6.29 16.36
N ALA A 467 2.89 6.63 15.59
CA ALA A 467 3.40 7.99 15.49
C ALA A 467 2.35 8.95 14.90
N VAL A 468 1.63 8.52 13.86
CA VAL A 468 0.50 9.30 13.33
C VAL A 468 -0.59 9.48 14.38
N ALA A 469 -0.97 8.42 15.09
CA ALA A 469 -1.99 8.50 16.14
C ALA A 469 -1.62 9.48 17.27
N LEU A 470 -0.37 9.47 17.73
CA LEU A 470 0.12 10.41 18.75
C LEU A 470 0.16 11.85 18.23
N GLY A 471 0.60 12.05 16.99
CA GLY A 471 0.65 13.37 16.36
C GLY A 471 -0.74 14.00 16.20
N ARG A 472 -1.76 13.20 15.84
CA ARG A 472 -3.16 13.62 15.77
C ARG A 472 -3.69 14.14 17.12
N LEU A 473 -3.24 13.51 18.21
CA LEU A 473 -3.59 13.88 19.58
C LEU A 473 -2.75 15.04 20.14
N GLY A 474 -1.78 15.55 19.37
CA GLY A 474 -0.92 16.66 19.79
C GLY A 474 0.21 16.28 20.72
N PHE A 475 0.60 15.00 20.75
CA PHE A 475 1.73 14.52 21.52
C PHE A 475 2.96 14.33 20.63
N PHE A 476 3.94 15.21 20.78
CA PHE A 476 5.13 15.30 19.91
C PHE A 476 6.38 14.93 20.69
N ILE A 477 6.95 13.74 20.44
CA ILE A 477 8.15 13.24 21.11
C ILE A 477 9.22 12.78 20.09
N PRO A 478 10.52 12.78 20.46
CA PRO A 478 11.61 12.42 19.55
C PRO A 478 11.49 11.02 18.94
N GLU A 479 10.92 10.05 19.65
CA GLU A 479 10.80 8.66 19.22
C GLU A 479 9.88 8.47 18.00
N MET A 480 9.05 9.47 17.68
CA MET A 480 8.20 9.45 16.50
C MET A 480 8.95 9.81 15.22
N VAL A 481 10.11 10.47 15.32
CA VAL A 481 10.78 11.13 14.19
C VAL A 481 11.10 10.17 13.06
N ASP A 482 11.66 8.99 13.37
CA ASP A 482 12.08 8.05 12.34
C ASP A 482 10.88 7.50 11.57
N SER A 483 9.81 7.16 12.30
CA SER A 483 8.56 6.68 11.71
C SER A 483 7.87 7.73 10.87
N LEU A 484 7.82 9.00 11.31
CA LEU A 484 7.21 10.08 10.55
C LEU A 484 8.07 10.47 9.33
N LEU A 485 9.40 10.45 9.44
CA LEU A 485 10.30 10.66 8.30
C LEU A 485 10.15 9.58 7.24
N GLU A 486 9.94 8.32 7.65
CA GLU A 486 9.63 7.23 6.73
C GLU A 486 8.34 7.54 5.96
N ILE A 487 7.24 7.90 6.63
CA ILE A 487 5.97 8.27 5.96
C ILE A 487 6.20 9.46 5.00
N PHE A 488 6.82 10.54 5.47
CA PHE A 488 7.02 11.76 4.69
C PHE A 488 7.82 11.54 3.41
N LYS A 489 8.81 10.64 3.44
CA LYS A 489 9.69 10.33 2.30
C LYS A 489 9.18 9.20 1.41
N ASP A 490 8.29 8.37 1.92
CA ASP A 490 7.77 7.19 1.22
C ASP A 490 6.71 7.63 0.20
N GLU A 491 7.07 7.55 -1.07
CA GLU A 491 6.22 7.91 -2.21
C GLU A 491 4.98 7.01 -2.36
N THR A 492 4.92 5.89 -1.62
CA THR A 492 3.73 5.04 -1.60
C THR A 492 2.57 5.61 -0.78
N TYR A 493 2.82 6.61 0.05
CA TYR A 493 1.79 7.32 0.79
C TYR A 493 1.16 8.45 -0.04
N LEU A 494 -0.14 8.68 0.19
CA LEU A 494 -0.87 9.81 -0.37
C LEU A 494 -0.26 11.13 0.11
N TRP A 495 -0.40 12.19 -0.68
CA TRP A 495 0.19 13.50 -0.37
C TRP A 495 -0.29 14.05 0.97
N GLU A 496 -1.56 13.84 1.30
CA GLU A 496 -2.19 14.24 2.55
C GLU A 496 -1.58 13.51 3.75
N GLN A 497 -1.25 12.22 3.60
CA GLN A 497 -0.60 11.44 4.67
C GLN A 497 0.85 11.90 4.88
N ARG A 498 1.54 12.27 3.80
CA ARG A 498 2.89 12.83 3.85
C ARG A 498 2.88 14.22 4.48
N ASP A 499 1.88 15.04 4.15
CA ASP A 499 1.65 16.36 4.74
C ASP A 499 1.30 16.27 6.24
N GLU A 500 0.43 15.33 6.62
CA GLU A 500 0.09 15.07 8.03
C GLU A 500 1.36 14.72 8.83
N ALA A 501 2.20 13.83 8.31
CA ALA A 501 3.49 13.49 8.93
C ALA A 501 4.44 14.69 8.99
N LEU A 502 4.52 15.51 7.93
CA LEU A 502 5.35 16.71 7.87
C LEU A 502 4.95 17.73 8.95
N VAL A 503 3.65 17.95 9.14
CA VAL A 503 3.14 18.84 10.19
C VAL A 503 3.58 18.38 11.57
N TYR A 504 3.50 17.09 11.86
CA TYR A 504 3.94 16.56 13.15
C TYR A 504 5.46 16.66 13.33
N LEU A 505 6.23 16.43 12.27
CA LEU A 505 7.68 16.67 12.27
C LEU A 505 8.04 18.13 12.58
N VAL A 506 7.29 19.08 12.03
CA VAL A 506 7.46 20.52 12.32
C VAL A 506 7.23 20.84 13.80
N PHE A 507 6.23 20.23 14.43
CA PHE A 507 5.99 20.41 15.87
C PHE A 507 7.02 19.72 16.77
N ILE A 508 7.62 18.61 16.34
CA ILE A 508 8.72 17.97 17.07
C ILE A 508 10.00 18.81 17.00
N SER A 509 10.31 19.38 15.82
CA SER A 509 11.38 20.37 15.61
C SER A 509 12.77 20.03 16.18
N ASN A 510 13.15 18.75 16.19
CA ASN A 510 14.46 18.34 16.67
C ASN A 510 15.56 18.50 15.59
N SER A 511 16.82 18.35 15.99
CA SER A 511 17.98 18.51 15.10
C SER A 511 17.98 17.56 13.90
N LYS A 512 17.51 16.32 14.07
CA LYS A 512 17.38 15.34 12.98
C LYS A 512 16.35 15.79 11.95
N VAL A 513 15.16 16.24 12.40
CA VAL A 513 14.14 16.78 11.49
C VAL A 513 14.66 18.00 10.74
N ILE A 514 15.26 18.95 11.45
CA ILE A 514 15.84 20.16 10.84
C ILE A 514 16.85 19.79 9.75
N SER A 515 17.75 18.85 10.03
CA SER A 515 18.77 18.39 9.08
C SER A 515 18.15 17.78 7.83
N GLU A 516 17.10 16.98 7.99
CA GLU A 516 16.37 16.36 6.87
C GLU A 516 15.60 17.37 6.03
N LEU A 517 14.95 18.36 6.65
CA LEU A 517 14.25 19.42 5.93
C LEU A 517 15.22 20.36 5.20
N ILE A 518 16.37 20.68 5.82
CA ILE A 518 17.45 21.41 5.13
C ILE A 518 17.91 20.63 3.91
N ARG A 519 18.16 19.32 4.06
CA ARG A 519 18.59 18.47 2.95
C ARG A 519 17.54 18.45 1.83
N GLY A 520 16.27 18.27 2.16
CA GLY A 520 15.16 18.25 1.21
C GLY A 520 14.93 19.58 0.49
N ALA A 521 14.96 20.71 1.21
CA ALA A 521 14.82 22.05 0.62
C ALA A 521 15.95 22.41 -0.34
N ASN A 522 17.13 21.80 -0.15
CA ASN A 522 18.32 22.01 -0.96
C ASN A 522 18.48 20.98 -2.09
N GLN A 523 17.54 20.04 -2.25
CA GLN A 523 17.59 19.13 -3.39
C GLN A 523 17.45 19.92 -4.69
N PRO A 524 18.14 19.51 -5.78
CA PRO A 524 17.93 20.11 -7.08
C PRO A 524 16.47 19.94 -7.51
N GLU A 525 15.98 20.89 -8.30
CA GLU A 525 14.63 20.82 -8.82
C GLU A 525 14.44 19.54 -9.64
N ASN A 526 13.52 18.69 -9.20
CA ASN A 526 13.20 17.46 -9.88
C ASN A 526 11.82 17.59 -10.54
N ASN A 527 11.81 17.83 -11.85
CA ASN A 527 10.57 17.96 -12.64
C ASN A 527 9.72 16.67 -12.66
N THR A 528 10.26 15.55 -12.17
CA THR A 528 9.52 14.28 -12.01
C THR A 528 8.92 14.10 -10.61
N ASP A 529 9.31 14.92 -9.62
CA ASP A 529 8.72 14.89 -8.29
C ASP A 529 7.32 15.50 -8.32
N LYS A 530 6.34 14.61 -8.21
CA LYS A 530 4.92 14.93 -8.25
C LYS A 530 4.41 15.56 -6.96
N TYR A 531 5.10 15.36 -5.83
CA TYR A 531 4.68 15.82 -4.50
C TYR A 531 5.22 17.23 -4.17
N GLY A 532 6.34 17.63 -4.80
CA GLY A 532 6.99 18.91 -4.51
C GLY A 532 7.74 18.88 -3.18
N LEU A 533 8.47 17.79 -2.91
CA LEU A 533 9.18 17.54 -1.66
C LEU A 533 10.08 18.71 -1.25
N ARG A 534 10.78 19.31 -2.22
CA ARG A 534 11.63 20.49 -2.02
C ARG A 534 10.84 21.66 -1.42
N ASP A 535 9.69 21.96 -2.02
CA ASP A 535 8.84 23.09 -1.62
C ASP A 535 8.19 22.83 -0.27
N ARG A 536 7.76 21.59 -0.01
CA ARG A 536 7.25 21.15 1.28
C ARG A 536 8.29 21.29 2.39
N CYS A 537 9.54 20.90 2.12
CA CYS A 537 10.64 21.09 3.07
C CYS A 537 10.92 22.57 3.32
N PHE A 538 10.93 23.40 2.28
CA PHE A 538 11.05 24.84 2.40
C PHE A 538 9.96 25.43 3.31
N LEU A 539 8.69 25.15 3.03
CA LEU A 539 7.55 25.63 3.82
C LEU A 539 7.59 25.13 5.27
N ALA A 540 8.03 23.89 5.50
CA ALA A 540 8.19 23.35 6.84
C ALA A 540 9.25 24.10 7.67
N LEU A 541 10.36 24.50 7.05
CA LEU A 541 11.38 25.35 7.70
C LEU A 541 10.81 26.72 8.08
N ILE A 542 9.95 27.30 7.24
CA ILE A 542 9.21 28.53 7.54
C ILE A 542 8.27 28.31 8.75
N GLY A 543 7.52 27.21 8.75
CA GLY A 543 6.62 26.82 9.84
C GLY A 543 7.34 26.71 11.18
N MET A 544 8.52 26.08 11.21
CA MET A 544 9.34 25.93 12.42
C MET A 544 9.81 27.25 13.03
N GLY A 545 10.02 28.29 12.21
CA GLY A 545 10.46 29.60 12.70
C GLY A 545 11.86 29.60 13.36
N ASN A 546 12.71 28.61 13.11
CA ASN A 546 14.04 28.54 13.73
C ASN A 546 14.97 29.60 13.14
N VAL A 547 15.30 30.64 13.91
CA VAL A 547 16.09 31.80 13.46
C VAL A 547 17.44 31.40 12.88
N ALA A 548 18.16 30.47 13.50
CA ALA A 548 19.48 30.05 13.04
C ALA A 548 19.39 29.33 11.68
N VAL A 549 18.40 28.45 11.53
CA VAL A 549 18.15 27.72 10.28
C VAL A 549 17.70 28.67 9.17
N LEU A 550 16.73 29.55 9.44
CA LEU A 550 16.24 30.51 8.45
C LEU A 550 17.34 31.46 7.99
N LYS A 551 18.19 31.94 8.91
CA LYS A 551 19.37 32.74 8.56
C LYS A 551 20.31 31.95 7.64
N TYR A 552 20.67 30.74 8.07
CA TYR A 552 21.57 29.88 7.29
C TYR A 552 21.03 29.66 5.88
N GLN A 553 19.72 29.42 5.72
CA GLN A 553 19.11 29.20 4.41
C GLN A 553 19.05 30.49 3.56
N LEU A 554 18.85 31.66 4.18
CA LEU A 554 18.87 32.96 3.51
C LEU A 554 20.27 33.33 2.99
N ASP A 555 21.33 32.97 3.72
CA ASP A 555 22.72 33.22 3.33
C ASP A 555 23.16 32.37 2.10
N GLN A 556 22.38 31.38 1.69
CA GLN A 556 22.70 30.48 0.58
C GLN A 556 22.09 31.00 -0.73
N LEU A 557 22.96 31.40 -1.66
CA LEU A 557 22.66 32.29 -2.79
C LEU A 557 21.90 31.68 -3.98
N GLU A 558 21.88 30.36 -4.15
CA GLU A 558 21.36 29.71 -5.36
C GLU A 558 19.86 29.35 -5.29
N ARG A 559 19.03 30.14 -4.57
CA ARG A 559 17.74 29.64 -4.10
C ARG A 559 16.54 30.47 -4.56
N THR A 560 15.58 29.78 -5.15
CA THR A 560 14.29 30.28 -5.63
C THR A 560 13.42 30.94 -4.54
N TYR A 561 13.76 30.78 -3.26
CA TYR A 561 12.90 31.12 -2.11
C TYR A 561 13.51 32.09 -1.07
N ILE A 562 14.57 32.84 -1.43
CA ILE A 562 15.24 33.78 -0.50
C ILE A 562 14.28 34.76 0.19
N SER A 563 13.26 35.25 -0.52
CA SER A 563 12.25 36.16 0.03
C SER A 563 11.45 35.56 1.18
N GLY A 564 11.04 34.30 1.04
CA GLY A 564 10.28 33.63 2.09
C GLY A 564 11.06 33.46 3.38
N TYR A 565 12.34 33.10 3.32
CA TYR A 565 13.18 33.02 4.51
C TYR A 565 13.34 34.38 5.21
N ALA A 566 13.52 35.46 4.45
CA ALA A 566 13.61 36.79 5.02
C ALA A 566 12.28 37.26 5.63
N TYR A 567 11.14 37.01 4.97
CA TYR A 567 9.81 37.31 5.52
C TYR A 567 9.54 36.53 6.80
N ALA A 568 9.89 35.25 6.85
CA ALA A 568 9.77 34.44 8.06
C ALA A 568 10.66 34.96 9.20
N LEU A 569 11.93 35.32 8.93
CA LEU A 569 12.83 35.92 9.92
C LEU A 569 12.32 37.26 10.45
N ALA A 570 11.72 38.09 9.60
CA ALA A 570 11.14 39.37 10.01
C ALA A 570 9.87 39.17 10.86
N GLY A 571 9.11 38.11 10.57
CA GLY A 571 7.84 37.81 11.21
C GLY A 571 7.89 36.84 12.40
N VAL A 572 9.03 36.22 12.69
CA VAL A 572 9.19 35.27 13.82
C VAL A 572 8.93 35.97 15.15
N ALA A 573 8.42 35.22 16.13
CA ALA A 573 8.12 35.76 17.47
C ALA A 573 9.38 36.22 18.23
N SER A 574 10.52 35.58 17.97
CA SER A 574 11.79 35.95 18.60
C SER A 574 12.32 37.27 18.01
N PRO A 575 12.69 38.26 18.85
CA PRO A 575 13.28 39.51 18.37
C PRO A 575 14.62 39.30 17.65
N LEU A 576 15.26 38.14 17.87
CA LEU A 576 16.52 37.75 17.25
C LEU A 576 16.41 37.68 15.72
N GLY A 577 15.25 37.30 15.16
CA GLY A 577 15.06 37.21 13.71
C GLY A 577 15.23 38.57 13.01
N ARG A 578 14.61 39.61 13.55
CA ARG A 578 14.80 40.99 13.07
C ARG A 578 16.21 41.52 13.30
N GLN A 579 16.85 41.18 14.43
CA GLN A 579 18.24 41.59 14.69
C GLN A 579 19.20 40.99 13.65
N VAL A 580 19.02 39.71 13.32
CA VAL A 580 19.75 39.04 12.23
C VAL A 580 19.55 39.79 10.91
N LEU A 581 18.32 40.08 10.52
CA LEU A 581 18.06 40.83 9.28
C LEU A 581 18.71 42.22 9.28
N LYS A 582 18.67 42.96 10.39
CA LYS A 582 19.35 44.25 10.50
C LYS A 582 20.85 44.15 10.27
N SER A 583 21.50 43.09 10.77
CA SER A 583 22.92 42.84 10.51
C SER A 583 23.22 42.53 9.04
N MET A 584 22.21 42.09 8.27
CA MET A 584 22.32 41.73 6.86
C MET A 584 21.94 42.86 5.89
N ILE A 585 21.59 44.07 6.37
CA ILE A 585 21.27 45.22 5.49
C ILE A 585 22.44 45.57 4.57
N ASN A 586 23.67 45.40 5.04
CA ASN A 586 24.90 45.64 4.30
C ASN A 586 25.53 44.34 3.76
N HIS A 587 24.75 43.27 3.61
CA HIS A 587 25.24 41.98 3.11
C HIS A 587 25.95 42.15 1.76
N GLN A 588 27.00 41.38 1.48
CA GLN A 588 27.81 41.56 0.26
C GLN A 588 26.98 41.35 -1.02
N ASN A 589 26.06 40.38 -1.00
CA ASN A 589 25.15 40.12 -2.11
C ASN A 589 23.97 41.11 -2.16
N LYS A 590 23.80 41.76 -3.32
CA LYS A 590 22.75 42.78 -3.57
C LYS A 590 21.33 42.25 -3.47
N GLU A 591 21.08 41.03 -3.92
CA GLU A 591 19.76 40.40 -3.90
C GLU A 591 19.29 40.15 -2.46
N ILE A 592 20.17 39.57 -1.64
CA ILE A 592 19.92 39.42 -0.19
C ILE A 592 19.65 40.78 0.45
N ARG A 593 20.45 41.82 0.16
CA ARG A 593 20.19 43.16 0.72
C ARG A 593 18.78 43.66 0.37
N ASN A 594 18.37 43.54 -0.89
CA ASN A 594 17.06 44.00 -1.35
C ASN A 594 15.93 43.28 -0.63
N VAL A 595 16.01 41.95 -0.55
CA VAL A 595 15.03 41.10 0.12
C VAL A 595 14.96 41.39 1.62
N VAL A 596 16.11 41.55 2.29
CA VAL A 596 16.19 41.92 3.72
C VAL A 596 15.51 43.27 3.99
N ILE A 597 15.80 44.28 3.15
CA ILE A 597 15.20 45.61 3.27
C ILE A 597 13.68 45.53 3.08
N ASP A 598 13.22 44.77 2.08
CA ASP A 598 11.80 44.57 1.84
C ASP A 598 11.11 43.87 3.02
N ALA A 599 11.67 42.78 3.52
CA ALA A 599 11.13 42.05 4.67
C ALA A 599 11.02 42.91 5.94
N LEU A 600 12.05 43.72 6.23
CA LEU A 600 12.02 44.66 7.36
C LEU A 600 10.97 45.77 7.19
N ARG A 601 10.70 46.21 5.95
CA ARG A 601 9.65 47.20 5.65
C ARG A 601 8.26 46.61 5.80
N LYS A 602 8.06 45.35 5.37
CA LYS A 602 6.75 44.68 5.35
C LYS A 602 6.18 44.49 6.75
N PHE A 603 7.03 44.10 7.71
CA PHE A 603 6.59 43.82 9.08
C PHE A 603 7.07 44.87 10.08
N LYS A 604 6.82 46.17 9.85
CA LYS A 604 7.35 47.31 10.65
C LYS A 604 7.02 47.33 12.16
N LYS A 605 6.03 46.56 12.64
CA LYS A 605 5.67 46.49 14.07
C LYS A 605 6.52 45.47 14.81
#